data_AF-A0A0C2F3V1-F1
#
_entry.id   AF-A0A0C2F3V1-F1
#
_cell.length_a   1.000
_cell.length_b   1.000
_cell.length_c   1.000
_cell.angle_alpha   90.00
_cell.angle_beta   90.00
_cell.angle_gamma   90.00
#
_symmetry.space_group_name_H-M   'P 1'
#
loop_
_entity.id
_entity.type
_entity.pdbx_description
1 polymer ?
#
loop_
_entity_poly.entity_id
_entity_poly.type
_entity_poly.pdbx_seq_one_letter_code
_entity_poly.pdbx_strand_id
1 'polypeptide(L)'
;GIYRTCGVKSKIEEICEAFERCQGESAVDLEHVHPMNLASVIKLYLRKLPEPLMTYELYNEWIHFGKNCTAEPDEADVEELKRLTR
;
A
#
# COMPACT_ATOMS: atom_id res chain seq x y z
N GLY A 1 -6.01 2.66 -16.52
CA GLY A 1 -6.54 1.74 -15.49
C GLY A 1 -5.93 2.12 -14.17
N ILE A 2 -6.75 2.30 -13.13
CA ILE A 2 -6.27 2.72 -11.80
C ILE A 2 -5.28 1.67 -11.28
N TYR A 3 -4.18 2.12 -10.67
CA TYR A 3 -3.01 1.32 -10.26
C TYR A 3 -2.19 0.62 -11.37
N ARG A 4 -2.76 0.39 -12.56
CA ARG A 4 -2.07 -0.26 -13.70
C ARG A 4 -1.18 0.71 -14.48
N THR A 5 -1.71 1.88 -14.83
CA THR A 5 -0.99 2.85 -15.68
C THR A 5 -0.14 3.80 -14.83
N CYS A 6 1.06 4.17 -15.30
CA CYS A 6 1.95 5.08 -14.59
C CYS A 6 1.41 6.53 -14.57
N GLY A 7 1.53 7.20 -13.43
CA GLY A 7 1.34 8.65 -13.34
C GLY A 7 2.51 9.43 -13.93
N VAL A 8 2.34 10.75 -14.00
CA VAL A 8 3.36 11.69 -14.49
C VAL A 8 4.42 11.89 -13.40
N LYS A 9 5.70 11.60 -13.71
CA LYS A 9 6.81 11.62 -12.75
C LYS A 9 6.91 12.95 -11.98
N SER A 10 6.91 14.08 -12.67
CA SER A 10 7.01 15.41 -12.02
C SER A 10 5.86 15.69 -11.04
N LYS A 11 4.65 15.23 -11.38
CA LYS A 11 3.48 15.36 -10.50
C LYS A 11 3.55 14.43 -9.29
N ILE A 12 4.13 13.24 -9.45
CA ILE A 12 4.38 12.33 -8.34
C ILE A 12 5.38 12.96 -7.35
N GLU A 13 6.47 13.54 -7.86
CA GLU A 13 7.48 14.23 -7.05
C GLU A 13 6.88 15.43 -6.30
N GLU A 14 6.09 16.28 -6.98
CA GLU A 14 5.38 17.42 -6.38
C GLU A 14 4.47 17.00 -5.22
N ILE A 15 3.71 15.92 -5.38
CA ILE A 15 2.83 15.39 -4.33
C ILE A 15 3.65 14.81 -3.17
N CYS A 16 4.72 14.04 -3.44
CA CYS A 16 5.59 13.52 -2.39
C CYS A 16 6.18 14.64 -1.54
N GLU A 17 6.71 15.69 -2.17
CA GLU A 17 7.23 16.84 -1.44
C GLU A 17 6.16 17.58 -0.63
N ALA A 18 4.93 17.70 -1.16
CA ALA A 18 3.82 18.30 -0.42
C ALA A 18 3.50 17.53 0.87
N PHE A 19 3.54 16.19 0.82
CA PHE A 19 3.40 15.34 2.01
C PHE A 19 4.59 15.45 2.97
N GLU A 20 5.82 15.50 2.47
CA GLU A 20 7.02 15.65 3.31
C GLU A 20 7.10 17.01 4.01
N ARG A 21 6.60 18.07 3.36
CA ARG A 21 6.55 19.43 3.92
C ARG A 21 5.38 19.66 4.88
N CYS A 22 4.32 18.86 4.79
CA CYS A 22 3.20 18.96 5.72
C CYS A 22 3.63 18.51 7.12
N GLN A 23 3.78 19.47 8.04
CA GLN A 23 3.99 19.19 9.46
C GLN A 23 2.65 19.27 10.20
N GLY A 24 2.30 18.21 10.94
CA GLY A 24 1.11 18.16 11.79
C GLY A 24 -0.21 17.92 11.04
N GLU A 25 -1.27 18.58 11.48
CA GLU A 25 -2.67 18.36 11.03
C GLU A 25 -3.04 19.10 9.72
N SER A 26 -2.07 19.72 9.05
CA SER A 26 -2.33 20.35 7.75
C SER A 26 -2.59 19.26 6.70
N ALA A 27 -3.78 19.26 6.11
CA ALA A 27 -4.12 18.32 5.05
C ALA A 27 -3.53 18.79 3.71
N VAL A 28 -2.87 17.89 2.98
CA VAL A 28 -2.52 18.10 1.57
C VAL A 28 -3.81 18.03 0.76
N ASP A 29 -4.12 19.08 0.00
CA ASP A 29 -5.25 19.08 -0.91
C ASP A 29 -5.00 18.14 -2.11
N LEU A 30 -5.93 17.22 -2.34
CA LEU A 30 -5.86 16.20 -3.37
C LEU A 30 -7.05 16.26 -4.35
N GLU A 31 -8.00 17.19 -4.18
CA GLU A 31 -9.27 17.19 -4.94
C GLU A 31 -9.04 17.22 -6.46
N HIS A 32 -7.99 17.92 -6.90
CA HIS A 32 -7.67 18.08 -8.31
C HIS A 32 -6.48 17.23 -8.76
N VAL A 33 -6.01 16.30 -7.92
CA VAL A 33 -4.92 15.39 -8.28
C VAL A 33 -5.43 14.27 -9.17
N HIS A 34 -4.78 14.09 -10.32
CA HIS A 34 -5.13 13.00 -11.22
C HIS A 34 -4.96 11.63 -10.52
N PRO A 35 -5.96 10.72 -10.56
CA PRO A 35 -5.95 9.46 -9.79
C PRO A 35 -4.73 8.57 -10.04
N MET A 36 -4.17 8.59 -11.25
CA MET A 36 -2.96 7.81 -11.57
C MET A 36 -1.70 8.34 -10.89
N ASN A 37 -1.63 9.65 -10.61
CA ASN A 37 -0.52 10.24 -9.88
C ASN A 37 -0.61 9.83 -8.41
N LEU A 38 -1.78 9.95 -7.79
CA LEU A 38 -2.04 9.50 -6.42
C LEU A 38 -1.76 8.00 -6.26
N ALA A 39 -2.27 7.15 -7.16
CA ALA A 39 -1.98 5.72 -7.15
C ALA A 39 -0.48 5.41 -7.26
N SER A 40 0.28 6.21 -7.99
CA SER A 40 1.73 6.05 -8.11
C SER A 40 2.47 6.49 -6.86
N VAL A 41 2.02 7.56 -6.19
CA VAL A 41 2.52 8.02 -4.89
C VAL A 41 2.31 6.95 -3.82
N ILE A 42 1.11 6.38 -3.71
CA ILE A 42 0.79 5.31 -2.74
C ILE A 42 1.72 4.10 -2.94
N LYS A 43 1.88 3.64 -4.19
CA LYS A 43 2.81 2.55 -4.53
C LYS A 43 4.27 2.89 -4.23
N LEU A 44 4.67 4.14 -4.37
CA LEU A 44 6.02 4.58 -4.06
C LEU A 44 6.25 4.61 -2.53
N TYR A 45 5.27 5.12 -1.78
CA TYR A 45 5.31 5.17 -0.33
C TYR A 45 5.48 3.76 0.27
N LEU A 46 4.62 2.82 -0.11
CA LEU A 46 4.69 1.43 0.38
C LEU A 46 6.03 0.74 0.06
N ARG A 47 6.67 1.08 -1.07
CA ARG A 47 7.99 0.54 -1.46
C ARG A 47 9.16 1.21 -0.73
N LYS A 48 8.97 2.44 -0.24
CA LYS A 48 9.99 3.22 0.46
C LYS A 48 10.00 2.99 1.97
N LEU A 49 9.00 2.29 2.51
CA LEU A 49 8.99 1.94 3.93
C LEU A 49 10.29 1.19 4.31
N PRO A 50 10.88 1.48 5.49
CA PRO A 50 12.08 0.77 5.95
C PRO A 50 11.84 -0.73 6.13
N GLU A 51 10.60 -1.09 6.43
CA GLU A 51 10.10 -2.46 6.49
C GLU A 51 8.81 -2.57 5.64
N PRO A 52 8.60 -3.66 4.88
CA PRO A 52 7.36 -3.88 4.14
C PRO A 52 6.14 -3.85 5.08
N LEU A 53 5.00 -3.40 4.55
CA LEU A 53 3.75 -3.36 5.32
C LEU A 53 3.37 -4.72 5.95
N MET A 54 3.75 -5.83 5.31
CA MET A 54 3.47 -7.20 5.79
C MET A 54 4.63 -7.80 6.58
N THR A 55 5.62 -6.98 6.96
CA THR A 55 6.87 -7.30 7.68
C THR A 55 7.78 -8.31 6.96
N TYR A 56 9.06 -8.32 7.32
CA TYR A 56 9.96 -9.37 6.85
C TYR A 56 9.76 -10.69 7.59
N GLU A 57 9.43 -10.61 8.88
CA GLU A 57 9.31 -11.77 9.77
C GLU A 57 8.19 -12.71 9.32
N LEU A 58 7.02 -12.14 8.98
CA LEU A 58 5.84 -12.93 8.59
C LEU A 58 5.85 -13.38 7.12
N TYR A 59 6.88 -13.05 6.33
CA TYR A 59 6.89 -13.32 4.89
C TYR A 59 6.62 -14.80 4.57
N ASN A 60 7.31 -15.71 5.25
CA ASN A 60 7.14 -17.15 4.99
C ASN A 60 5.74 -17.65 5.36
N GLU A 61 5.14 -17.07 6.41
CA GLU A 61 3.80 -17.42 6.86
C GLU A 61 2.75 -16.93 5.86
N TRP A 62 2.90 -15.72 5.32
CA TRP A 62 2.08 -15.20 4.23
C TRP A 62 2.14 -16.05 2.96
N ILE A 63 3.33 -16.52 2.58
CA ILE A 63 3.50 -17.42 1.43
C ILE A 63 2.87 -18.79 1.70
N HIS A 64 2.99 -19.31 2.93
CA HIS A 64 2.35 -20.57 3.32
C HIS A 64 0.83 -20.46 3.26
N PHE A 65 0.27 -19.41 3.85
CA PHE A 65 -1.16 -19.10 3.81
C PHE A 65 -1.66 -19.03 2.36
N GLY A 66 -1.02 -18.24 1.49
CA GLY A 66 -1.45 -18.08 0.10
C GLY A 66 -1.38 -19.36 -0.75
N LYS A 67 -0.59 -20.36 -0.35
CA LYS A 67 -0.53 -21.68 -1.02
C LYS A 67 -1.64 -22.63 -0.59
N ASN A 68 -2.10 -22.48 0.65
CA ASN A 68 -3.10 -23.37 1.25
C ASN A 68 -4.52 -22.80 1.16
N CYS A 69 -4.63 -21.47 1.08
CA CYS A 69 -5.90 -20.77 0.98
C CYS A 69 -6.61 -21.18 -0.31
N THR A 70 -7.81 -21.72 -0.17
CA THR A 70 -8.61 -22.20 -1.31
C THR A 70 -9.50 -21.08 -1.85
N ALA A 71 -10.18 -21.33 -2.98
CA ALA A 71 -11.10 -20.34 -3.56
C ALA A 71 -12.33 -20.06 -2.65
N GLU A 72 -12.63 -20.97 -1.73
CA GLU A 72 -13.70 -20.86 -0.75
C GLU A 72 -13.09 -20.89 0.65
N PRO A 73 -12.61 -19.74 1.17
CA PRO A 73 -11.95 -19.70 2.46
C PRO A 73 -12.92 -20.09 3.58
N ASP A 74 -12.46 -20.96 4.46
CA ASP A 74 -13.23 -21.38 5.62
C ASP A 74 -12.98 -20.47 6.84
N GLU A 75 -13.61 -20.78 7.97
CA GLU A 75 -13.44 -20.00 9.21
C GLU A 75 -11.99 -20.05 9.73
N ALA A 76 -11.26 -21.15 9.49
CA ALA A 76 -9.87 -21.29 9.90
C ALA A 76 -8.95 -20.41 9.04
N ASP A 77 -9.19 -20.31 7.73
CA ASP A 77 -8.46 -19.40 6.84
C ASP A 77 -8.66 -17.93 7.26
N VAL A 78 -9.89 -17.56 7.65
CA VAL A 78 -10.20 -16.20 8.10
C VAL A 78 -9.51 -15.89 9.44
N GLU A 79 -9.46 -16.84 10.37
CA GLU A 79 -8.79 -16.63 11.65
C GLU A 79 -7.27 -16.55 11.51
N GLU A 80 -6.70 -17.37 10.63
CA GLU A 80 -5.27 -17.30 10.29
C GLU A 80 -4.91 -15.98 9.59
N LEU A 81 -5.76 -15.50 8.67
CA LEU A 81 -5.59 -14.17 8.07
C LEU A 81 -5.60 -13.07 9.14
N LYS A 82 -6.55 -13.11 10.10
CA LYS A 82 -6.57 -12.15 11.21
C LYS A 82 -5.28 -12.22 12.02
N ARG A 83 -4.76 -13.42 12.32
CA ARG A 83 -3.50 -13.60 13.05
C ARG A 83 -2.33 -12.92 12.33
N LEU A 84 -2.26 -13.07 11.01
CA LEU A 84 -1.19 -12.47 10.19
C LEU A 84 -1.31 -10.93 10.05
N THR A 85 -2.50 -10.37 10.25
CA THR A 85 -2.76 -8.92 10.16
C THR A 85 -2.81 -8.17 11.50
N ARG A 86 -2.67 -8.88 12.63
CA ARG A 86 -2.84 -8.34 13.99
C ARG A 86 -1.60 -7.62 14.52
#